data_AF-A0A356HZ66-F1
#
_entry.id   AF-A0A356HZ66-F1
#
_cell.length_a   1.000
_cell.length_b   1.000
_cell.length_c   1.000
_cell.angle_alpha   90.00
_cell.angle_beta   90.00
_cell.angle_gamma   90.00
#
_symmetry.space_group_name_H-M   'P 1'
#
loop_
_entity.id
_entity.type
_entity.pdbx_description
1 polymer ?
#
loop_
_entity_poly.entity_id
_entity_poly.type
_entity_poly.pdbx_seq_one_letter_code
_entity_poly.pdbx_strand_id
1 'polypeptide(L)'
;MKKSLLYLFVITIWVILTGMGQSPQNEVPKPEIRFNATITDDQGISTKLQEISWEGKVYLMGTRGRGTVSIPFEKVKRVVFLGEARGGKKDAQVTLRNGEVVAITFDDENRFYGTTSFGNYRIQARNVKEILFE
;
A
#
# COMPACT_ATOMS: atom_id res chain seq x y z
N MET A 1 21.44 15.91 47.11
CA MET A 1 21.91 16.00 45.71
C MET A 1 21.70 14.70 44.92
N LYS A 2 22.16 13.53 45.39
CA LYS A 2 22.05 12.25 44.65
C LYS A 2 20.60 11.79 44.32
N LYS A 3 19.65 12.00 45.24
CA LYS A 3 18.22 11.63 45.02
C LYS A 3 17.50 12.54 44.03
N SER A 4 17.81 13.84 44.03
CA SER A 4 17.26 14.79 43.05
C SER A 4 17.75 14.50 41.63
N LEU A 5 19.02 14.09 41.48
CA LEU A 5 19.57 13.65 40.20
C LEU A 5 18.89 12.36 39.69
N LEU A 6 18.57 11.43 40.60
CA LEU A 6 17.83 10.21 40.28
C LEU A 6 16.40 10.51 39.78
N TYR A 7 15.67 11.42 40.44
CA TYR A 7 14.34 11.81 39.99
C TYR A 7 14.35 12.50 38.62
N LEU A 8 15.35 13.35 38.36
CA LEU A 8 15.52 13.98 37.05
C LEU A 8 15.77 12.95 35.94
N PHE A 9 16.57 11.91 36.24
CA PHE A 9 16.87 10.83 35.31
C PHE A 9 15.62 9.99 35.00
N VAL A 10 14.82 9.66 36.01
CA VAL A 10 13.57 8.89 35.85
C VAL A 10 12.54 9.66 35.02
N ILE A 11 12.39 10.97 35.25
CA ILE A 11 11.48 11.83 34.46
C ILE A 11 11.93 11.89 33.00
N THR A 12 13.23 12.00 32.75
CA THR A 12 13.79 12.05 31.39
C THR A 12 13.50 10.76 30.62
N ILE A 13 13.67 9.59 31.25
CA ILE A 13 13.32 8.29 30.65
C ILE A 13 11.82 8.19 30.36
N TRP A 14 10.98 8.71 31.24
CA TRP A 14 9.53 8.65 31.08
C TRP A 14 9.04 9.49 29.89
N VAL A 15 9.65 10.66 29.65
CA VAL A 15 9.37 11.50 28.47
C VAL A 15 9.80 10.80 27.17
N ILE A 16 10.95 10.11 27.17
CA ILE A 16 11.42 9.36 25.99
C ILE A 16 10.48 8.19 25.67
N LEU A 17 9.98 7.46 26.68
CA LEU A 17 9.10 6.31 26.49
C LEU A 17 7.69 6.70 26.03
N THR A 18 7.20 7.87 26.42
CA THR A 18 5.86 8.37 26.04
C THR A 18 5.86 9.19 24.75
N GLY A 19 7.04 9.66 24.31
CA GLY A 19 7.22 10.42 23.07
C GLY A 19 7.18 9.59 21.78
N MET A 20 7.18 8.25 21.86
CA MET A 20 7.07 7.36 20.69
C MET A 20 5.62 7.10 20.27
N GLY A 21 4.74 8.08 20.42
CA GLY A 21 3.43 8.07 19.78
C GLY A 21 3.59 8.31 18.29
N GLN A 22 3.65 7.25 17.48
CA GLN A 22 3.49 7.37 16.05
C GLN A 22 2.12 8.00 15.78
N SER A 23 2.11 9.25 15.29
CA SER A 23 0.89 9.87 14.79
C SER A 23 0.31 8.95 13.70
N PRO A 24 -1.01 8.69 13.66
CA PRO A 24 -1.60 7.95 12.56
C PRO A 24 -1.27 8.75 11.29
N GLN A 25 -0.41 8.17 10.46
CA GLN A 25 0.05 8.74 9.20
C GLN A 25 -1.16 8.71 8.26
N ASN A 26 -2.05 9.68 8.44
CA ASN A 26 -3.26 9.89 7.66
C ASN A 26 -2.97 10.61 6.34
N GLU A 27 -1.74 11.08 6.16
CA GLU A 27 -1.28 11.61 4.89
C GLU A 27 -0.95 10.45 3.95
N VAL A 28 -1.79 10.31 2.94
CA VAL A 28 -1.48 9.47 1.79
C VAL A 28 -0.18 10.02 1.17
N PRO A 29 0.87 9.20 1.02
CA PRO A 29 2.07 9.63 0.30
C PRO A 29 1.67 10.05 -1.12
N LYS A 30 1.83 11.34 -1.41
CA LYS A 30 1.43 11.93 -2.69
C LYS A 30 2.49 11.66 -3.74
N PRO A 31 2.18 10.91 -4.79
CA PRO A 31 3.10 10.72 -5.90
C PRO A 31 3.19 12.00 -6.76
N GLU A 32 4.36 12.24 -7.35
CA GLU A 32 4.61 13.36 -8.27
C GLU A 32 3.76 13.26 -9.56
N ILE A 33 3.36 12.04 -9.92
CA ILE A 33 2.49 11.72 -11.05
C ILE A 33 1.18 11.15 -10.51
N ARG A 34 0.06 11.78 -10.90
CA ARG A 34 -1.28 11.39 -10.44
C ARG A 34 -1.86 10.34 -11.36
N PHE A 35 -2.15 9.16 -10.80
CA PHE A 35 -2.88 8.09 -11.48
C PHE A 35 -4.26 7.94 -10.87
N ASN A 36 -5.25 7.69 -11.72
CA ASN A 36 -6.61 7.37 -11.30
C ASN A 36 -6.86 5.89 -11.56
N ALA A 37 -7.56 5.25 -10.63
CA ALA A 37 -7.92 3.85 -10.75
C ALA A 37 -9.24 3.56 -10.05
N THR A 38 -9.91 2.50 -10.47
CA THR A 38 -11.04 1.92 -9.73
C THR A 38 -10.55 0.64 -9.07
N ILE A 39 -10.67 0.57 -7.74
CA ILE A 39 -10.38 -0.65 -6.99
C ILE A 39 -11.69 -1.34 -6.64
N THR A 40 -11.74 -2.65 -6.87
CA THR A 40 -12.81 -3.52 -6.40
C THR A 40 -12.24 -4.44 -5.32
N ASP A 41 -12.85 -4.45 -4.14
CA ASP A 41 -12.46 -5.32 -3.03
C ASP A 41 -13.02 -6.74 -3.16
N ASP A 42 -12.64 -7.61 -2.22
CA ASP A 42 -13.12 -8.99 -2.15
C ASP A 42 -14.63 -9.12 -1.86
N GLN A 43 -15.26 -8.09 -1.28
CA GLN A 43 -16.70 -7.98 -1.09
C GLN A 43 -17.43 -7.48 -2.35
N GLY A 44 -16.70 -7.08 -3.41
CA GLY A 44 -17.25 -6.58 -4.66
C GLY A 44 -17.58 -5.08 -4.67
N ILE A 45 -17.16 -4.33 -3.64
CA ILE A 45 -17.36 -2.88 -3.57
C ILE A 45 -16.32 -2.20 -4.45
N SER A 46 -16.80 -1.39 -5.40
CA SER A 46 -15.94 -0.64 -6.32
C SER A 46 -15.80 0.81 -5.87
N THR A 47 -14.56 1.25 -5.68
CA THR A 47 -14.22 2.61 -5.22
C THR A 47 -13.32 3.29 -6.23
N LYS A 48 -13.72 4.47 -6.71
CA LYS A 48 -12.90 5.31 -7.59
C LYS A 48 -11.90 6.11 -6.78
N LEU A 49 -10.63 5.97 -7.14
CA LEU A 49 -9.48 6.53 -6.46
C LEU A 49 -8.72 7.47 -7.37
N GLN A 50 -8.29 8.59 -6.79
CA GLN A 50 -7.36 9.55 -7.37
C GLN A 50 -6.03 9.44 -6.63
N GLU A 51 -4.94 9.83 -7.30
CA GLU A 51 -3.59 9.82 -6.72
C GLU A 51 -3.22 8.45 -6.14
N ILE A 52 -3.56 7.37 -6.86
CA ILE A 52 -3.29 6.01 -6.38
C ILE A 52 -1.78 5.78 -6.25
N SER A 53 -1.37 5.16 -5.15
CA SER A 53 0.00 4.72 -4.90
C SER A 53 0.03 3.33 -4.26
N TRP A 54 1.11 2.60 -4.51
CA TRP A 54 1.44 1.31 -3.92
C TRP A 54 2.61 1.50 -2.99
N GLU A 55 2.40 1.40 -1.68
CA GLU A 55 3.43 1.72 -0.67
C GLU A 55 4.07 3.12 -0.92
N GLY A 56 3.26 4.09 -1.35
CA GLY A 56 3.71 5.44 -1.69
C GLY A 56 4.45 5.58 -3.02
N LYS A 57 4.45 4.54 -3.87
CA LYS A 57 5.11 4.53 -5.19
C LYS A 57 4.09 4.41 -6.32
N VAL A 58 4.46 4.86 -7.52
CA VAL A 58 3.63 4.76 -8.75
C VAL A 58 4.00 3.58 -9.64
N TYR A 59 4.48 2.51 -9.03
CA TYR A 59 4.79 1.26 -9.71
C TYR A 59 4.40 0.08 -8.83
N LEU A 60 3.94 -0.98 -9.47
CA LEU A 60 3.72 -2.26 -8.82
C LEU A 60 5.07 -2.94 -8.66
N MET A 61 5.34 -3.46 -7.47
CA MET A 61 6.54 -4.26 -7.20
C MET A 61 6.12 -5.61 -6.65
N GLY A 62 6.58 -6.67 -7.30
CA GLY A 62 6.29 -8.03 -6.87
C GLY A 62 7.32 -9.01 -7.39
N THR A 63 7.08 -10.29 -7.17
CA THR A 63 7.98 -11.38 -7.55
C THR A 63 7.39 -12.18 -8.69
N ARG A 64 8.24 -12.60 -9.64
CA ARG A 64 7.89 -13.50 -10.73
C ARG A 64 8.98 -14.58 -10.82
N GLY A 65 8.63 -15.80 -10.43
CA GLY A 65 9.62 -16.87 -10.27
C GLY A 65 10.64 -16.49 -9.19
N ARG A 66 11.93 -16.44 -9.55
CA ARG A 66 13.02 -16.01 -8.66
C ARG A 66 13.42 -14.54 -8.84
N GLY A 67 12.77 -13.81 -9.74
CA GLY A 67 13.07 -12.40 -10.02
C GLY A 67 12.08 -11.45 -9.34
N THR A 68 12.56 -10.24 -9.05
CA THR A 68 11.71 -9.11 -8.66
C THR A 68 11.37 -8.30 -9.90
N VAL A 69 10.09 -7.98 -10.09
CA VAL A 69 9.58 -7.21 -11.22
C VAL A 69 8.99 -5.91 -10.69
N SER A 70 9.33 -4.81 -11.35
CA SER A 70 8.71 -3.50 -11.13
C SER A 70 8.01 -3.06 -12.41
N ILE A 71 6.72 -2.74 -12.31
CA ILE A 71 5.88 -2.30 -13.44
C ILE A 71 5.29 -0.93 -13.12
N PRO A 72 5.68 0.13 -13.85
CA PRO A 72 5.09 1.46 -13.72
C PRO A 72 3.59 1.43 -13.99
N PHE A 73 2.79 2.19 -13.21
CA PHE A 73 1.33 2.26 -13.38
C PHE A 73 0.91 2.70 -14.78
N GLU A 74 1.71 3.55 -15.43
CA GLU A 74 1.50 3.98 -16.82
C GLU A 74 1.36 2.80 -17.79
N LYS A 75 2.10 1.71 -17.56
CA LYS A 75 2.06 0.52 -18.41
C LYS A 75 0.95 -0.46 -18.02
N VAL A 76 0.35 -0.29 -16.85
CA VAL A 76 -0.69 -1.18 -16.33
C VAL A 76 -2.05 -0.73 -16.83
N LYS A 77 -2.83 -1.68 -17.32
CA LYS A 77 -4.24 -1.49 -17.66
C LYS A 77 -5.14 -2.04 -16.56
N ARG A 78 -4.85 -3.25 -16.10
CA ARG A 78 -5.69 -3.97 -15.13
C ARG A 78 -4.85 -4.90 -14.28
N VAL A 79 -5.21 -5.05 -13.01
CA VAL A 79 -4.64 -6.04 -12.09
C VAL A 79 -5.78 -6.87 -11.54
N VAL A 80 -5.69 -8.19 -11.66
CA VAL A 80 -6.67 -9.13 -11.10
C VAL A 80 -5.96 -10.01 -10.09
N PHE A 81 -6.38 -9.95 -8.83
CA PHE A 81 -5.84 -10.80 -7.78
C PHE A 81 -6.55 -12.15 -7.78
N LEU A 82 -5.76 -13.22 -7.66
CA LEU A 82 -6.21 -14.60 -7.79
C LEU A 82 -6.27 -15.28 -6.43
N GLY A 83 -7.40 -15.93 -6.14
CA GLY A 83 -7.58 -16.76 -4.94
C GLY A 83 -7.43 -16.01 -3.61
N GLU A 84 -7.23 -16.75 -2.53
CA GLU A 84 -6.93 -16.19 -1.21
C GLU A 84 -5.43 -16.03 -1.00
N ALA A 85 -5.04 -15.11 -0.11
CA ALA A 85 -3.63 -14.95 0.27
C ALA A 85 -3.15 -16.22 0.99
N ARG A 86 -1.96 -16.72 0.63
CA ARG A 86 -1.35 -17.91 1.23
C ARG A 86 0.10 -17.61 1.59
N GLY A 87 0.45 -17.78 2.87
CA GLY A 87 1.82 -17.61 3.36
C GLY A 87 2.38 -16.19 3.18
N GLY A 88 1.56 -15.16 3.41
CA GLY A 88 1.97 -13.75 3.27
C GLY A 88 2.04 -13.26 1.82
N LYS A 89 1.47 -14.02 0.88
CA LYS A 89 1.58 -13.74 -0.56
C LYS A 89 0.22 -13.82 -1.24
N LYS A 90 0.05 -12.95 -2.23
CA LYS A 90 -1.15 -12.87 -3.07
C LYS A 90 -0.75 -12.89 -4.54
N ASP A 91 -1.21 -13.90 -5.26
CA ASP A 91 -0.97 -14.01 -6.69
C ASP A 91 -1.90 -13.07 -7.47
N ALA A 92 -1.39 -12.52 -8.56
CA ALA A 92 -2.14 -11.61 -9.40
C ALA A 92 -1.72 -11.69 -10.88
N GLN A 93 -2.64 -11.34 -11.76
CA GLN A 93 -2.41 -11.15 -13.18
C GLN A 93 -2.48 -9.67 -13.53
N VAL A 94 -1.36 -9.12 -14.00
CA VAL A 94 -1.25 -7.75 -14.46
C VAL A 94 -1.41 -7.75 -15.98
N THR A 95 -2.50 -7.17 -16.46
CA THR A 95 -2.69 -6.87 -17.89
C THR A 95 -2.07 -5.50 -18.18
N LEU A 96 -1.11 -5.48 -19.08
CA LEU A 96 -0.44 -4.27 -19.55
C LEU A 96 -1.24 -3.60 -20.66
N ARG A 97 -1.00 -2.30 -20.90
CA ARG A 97 -1.66 -1.53 -21.97
C ARG A 97 -1.35 -2.06 -23.38
N ASN A 98 -0.21 -2.73 -23.57
CA ASN A 98 0.15 -3.42 -24.82
C ASN A 98 -0.60 -4.76 -25.03
N GLY A 99 -1.45 -5.19 -24.09
CA GLY A 99 -2.19 -6.44 -24.14
C GLY A 99 -1.48 -7.65 -23.52
N GLU A 100 -0.21 -7.50 -23.12
CA GLU A 100 0.55 -8.56 -22.46
C GLU A 100 0.00 -8.83 -21.04
N VAL A 101 -0.04 -10.10 -20.65
CA VAL A 101 -0.49 -10.52 -19.32
C VAL A 101 0.68 -11.13 -18.55
N VAL A 102 1.01 -10.51 -17.41
CA VAL A 102 2.12 -10.89 -16.56
C VAL A 102 1.58 -11.37 -15.21
N ALA A 103 1.78 -12.65 -14.90
CA ALA A 103 1.58 -13.18 -13.55
C ALA A 103 2.68 -12.70 -12.59
N ILE A 104 2.28 -12.13 -11.47
CA ILE A 104 3.15 -11.58 -10.42
C ILE A 104 2.58 -11.98 -9.06
N THR A 105 3.45 -12.33 -8.13
CA THR A 105 3.11 -12.58 -6.73
C THR A 105 3.49 -11.35 -5.90
N PHE A 106 2.52 -10.79 -5.21
CA PHE A 106 2.69 -9.65 -4.30
C PHE A 106 2.77 -10.12 -2.85
N ASP A 107 3.39 -9.30 -2.00
CA ASP A 107 3.23 -9.41 -0.54
C ASP A 107 1.81 -8.97 -0.18
N ASP A 108 1.14 -9.73 0.67
CA ASP A 108 -0.26 -9.51 1.02
C ASP A 108 -0.48 -8.35 1.99
N GLU A 109 0.58 -7.94 2.71
CA GLU A 109 0.60 -6.79 3.61
C GLU A 109 0.78 -5.46 2.90
N ASN A 110 1.19 -5.48 1.63
CA ASN A 110 1.32 -4.27 0.82
C ASN A 110 -0.03 -3.55 0.68
N ARG A 111 0.02 -2.23 0.69
CA ARG A 111 -1.14 -1.35 0.74
C ARG A 111 -1.20 -0.46 -0.49
N PHE A 112 -2.41 -0.37 -1.02
CA PHE A 112 -2.79 0.71 -1.92
C PHE A 112 -3.31 1.87 -1.10
N TYR A 113 -2.89 3.05 -1.50
CA TYR A 113 -3.35 4.32 -0.97
C TYR A 113 -3.96 5.13 -2.11
N GLY A 114 -4.94 5.96 -1.79
CA GLY A 114 -5.48 6.92 -2.73
C GLY A 114 -6.44 7.88 -2.03
N THR A 115 -6.94 8.83 -2.79
CA THR A 115 -7.95 9.78 -2.34
C THR A 115 -9.26 9.51 -3.08
N THR A 116 -10.37 9.70 -2.40
CA THR A 116 -11.73 9.55 -2.92
C THR A 116 -12.47 10.87 -2.74
N SER A 117 -13.68 11.00 -3.29
CA SER A 117 -14.52 12.19 -3.10
C SER A 117 -14.92 12.43 -1.63
N PHE A 118 -14.87 11.39 -0.80
CA PHE A 118 -15.32 11.43 0.59
C PHE A 118 -14.17 11.28 1.61
N GLY A 119 -12.92 11.18 1.16
CA GLY A 119 -11.75 11.13 2.06
C GLY A 119 -10.58 10.29 1.55
N ASN A 120 -9.66 9.99 2.47
CA ASN A 120 -8.50 9.15 2.19
C ASN A 120 -8.91 7.67 2.24
N TYR A 121 -8.37 6.89 1.31
CA TYR A 121 -8.67 5.47 1.20
C TYR A 121 -7.38 4.65 1.24
N ARG A 122 -7.46 3.51 1.93
CA ARG A 122 -6.36 2.58 2.12
C ARG A 122 -6.90 1.17 2.13
N ILE A 123 -6.29 0.29 1.34
CA ILE A 123 -6.66 -1.12 1.28
C ILE A 123 -5.40 -1.99 1.17
N GLN A 124 -5.40 -3.15 1.84
CA GLN A 124 -4.33 -4.15 1.73
C GLN A 124 -4.54 -5.03 0.50
N ALA A 125 -3.45 -5.47 -0.13
CA ALA A 125 -3.44 -6.32 -1.31
C ALA A 125 -4.23 -7.62 -1.12
N ARG A 126 -4.22 -8.20 0.08
CA ARG A 126 -5.03 -9.38 0.43
C ARG A 126 -6.53 -9.23 0.16
N ASN A 127 -7.07 -8.02 0.35
CA ASN A 127 -8.49 -7.71 0.29
C ASN A 127 -8.89 -7.10 -1.08
N VAL A 128 -7.94 -6.93 -2.00
CA VAL A 128 -8.23 -6.43 -3.34
C VAL A 128 -8.57 -7.60 -4.25
N LYS A 129 -9.61 -7.43 -5.06
CA LYS A 129 -10.00 -8.37 -6.11
C LYS A 129 -9.53 -7.90 -7.48
N GLU A 130 -9.79 -6.64 -7.82
CA GLU A 130 -9.44 -6.07 -9.11
C GLU A 130 -9.03 -4.60 -8.98
N ILE A 131 -8.13 -4.15 -9.85
CA ILE A 131 -7.78 -2.75 -10.04
C ILE A 131 -7.82 -2.45 -11.53
N LEU A 132 -8.57 -1.43 -11.91
CA LEU A 132 -8.64 -0.91 -13.26
C LEU A 132 -7.99 0.48 -13.29
N PHE A 133 -6.92 0.64 -14.07
CA PHE A 133 -6.26 1.93 -14.26
C PHE A 133 -6.89 2.66 -15.44
N GLU A 134 -7.15 3.97 -15.29
CA GLU A 134 -7.67 4.84 -16.35
C GLU A 134 -6.54 5.24 -17.33
#